data_AF-A0A356WBB1-F1
#
_entry.id   AF-A0A356WBB1-F1
#
_cell.length_a   1.000
_cell.length_b   1.000
_cell.length_c   1.000
_cell.angle_alpha   90.00
_cell.angle_beta   90.00
_cell.angle_gamma   90.00
#
_symmetry.space_group_name_H-M   'P 1'
#
loop_
_entity.id
_entity.type
_entity.pdbx_description
1 polymer ?
#
loop_
_entity_poly.entity_id
_entity_poly.type
_entity_poly.pdbx_seq_one_letter_code
_entity_poly.pdbx_strand_id
1 'polypeptide(L)'
;AAGGAKTPLALHGPNGVERIAAGFTHAYAQDTTYRIAHHGAEVISPSGQGAEAVAFTPSGRPEIVYEKDGLTVSAVSVDHSPIEPAVAYRFDYRGRSVTISG
;
A
#
# COMPACT_ATOMS: atom_id res chain seq x y z
N ALA A 1 12.49 -4.11 22.14
CA ALA A 1 12.13 -4.50 20.75
C ALA A 1 12.17 -3.25 19.88
N ALA A 2 12.80 -3.31 18.71
CA ALA A 2 12.88 -2.18 17.80
C ALA A 2 11.60 -2.08 16.95
N GLY A 3 10.97 -0.90 16.95
CA GLY A 3 10.22 -0.34 15.82
C GLY A 3 8.81 -0.87 15.57
N GLY A 4 7.82 -0.38 16.31
CA GLY A 4 6.45 -0.29 15.79
C GLY A 4 6.33 0.91 14.84
N ALA A 5 5.63 0.74 13.71
CA ALA A 5 5.23 1.88 12.88
C ALA A 5 4.43 2.88 13.72
N LYS A 6 4.53 4.18 13.44
CA LYS A 6 3.77 5.23 14.15
C LYS A 6 2.55 5.70 13.40
N THR A 7 2.48 5.38 12.12
CA THR A 7 1.36 5.66 11.22
C THR A 7 1.01 4.37 10.47
N PRO A 8 -0.22 4.22 9.98
CA PRO A 8 -0.57 3.08 9.15
C PRO A 8 0.33 2.97 7.92
N LEU A 9 0.46 1.77 7.37
CA LEU A 9 1.18 1.56 6.13
C LEU A 9 0.39 2.16 4.96
N ALA A 10 0.97 3.09 4.20
CA ALA A 10 0.36 3.57 2.97
C ALA A 10 0.27 2.42 1.94
N LEU A 11 -0.93 2.12 1.47
CA LEU A 11 -1.23 1.05 0.52
C LEU A 11 -1.78 1.65 -0.77
N HIS A 12 -0.90 1.83 -1.76
CA HIS A 12 -1.27 2.33 -3.08
C HIS A 12 -1.78 1.19 -3.95
N GLY A 13 -2.93 1.38 -4.57
CA GLY A 13 -3.51 0.40 -5.48
C GLY A 13 -4.69 0.94 -6.27
N PRO A 14 -5.12 0.24 -7.32
CA PRO A 14 -6.30 0.66 -8.06
C PRO A 14 -7.57 0.52 -7.19
N ASN A 15 -8.67 1.16 -7.60
CA ASN A 15 -9.96 1.13 -6.91
C ASN A 15 -10.33 -0.29 -6.40
N GLY A 16 -10.69 -0.39 -5.13
CA GLY A 16 -10.97 -1.67 -4.46
C GLY A 16 -9.89 -2.06 -3.43
N VAL A 17 -8.72 -1.43 -3.50
CA VAL A 17 -7.65 -1.59 -2.50
C VAL A 17 -8.10 -1.21 -1.08
N GLU A 18 -9.08 -0.31 -0.93
CA GLU A 18 -9.67 0.07 0.35
C GLU A 18 -10.37 -1.11 1.02
N ARG A 19 -11.06 -1.95 0.25
CA ARG A 19 -11.69 -3.16 0.77
C ARG A 19 -10.65 -4.16 1.24
N ILE A 20 -9.51 -4.25 0.56
CA ILE A 20 -8.38 -5.09 0.96
C ILE A 20 -7.79 -4.58 2.27
N ALA A 21 -7.51 -3.27 2.38
CA ALA A 21 -7.00 -2.64 3.61
C ALA A 21 -7.96 -2.87 4.80
N ALA A 22 -9.25 -2.63 4.59
CA ALA A 22 -10.28 -2.85 5.61
C ALA A 22 -10.39 -4.33 6.00
N GLY A 23 -10.36 -5.24 5.04
CA GLY A 23 -10.43 -6.68 5.26
C GLY A 23 -9.26 -7.20 6.11
N PHE A 24 -8.03 -6.80 5.79
CA PHE A 24 -6.87 -7.16 6.61
C PHE A 24 -6.90 -6.52 7.99
N THR A 25 -7.31 -5.26 8.10
CA THR A 25 -7.48 -4.60 9.39
C THR A 25 -8.49 -5.36 10.27
N HIS A 26 -9.59 -5.83 9.69
CA HIS A 26 -10.57 -6.64 10.39
C HIS A 26 -10.02 -8.02 10.79
N ALA A 27 -9.40 -8.73 9.85
CA ALA A 27 -8.86 -10.07 10.09
C ALA A 27 -7.79 -10.09 11.20
N TYR A 28 -6.98 -9.04 11.31
CA TYR A 28 -5.91 -8.93 12.30
C TYR A 28 -6.28 -8.14 13.56
N ALA A 29 -7.55 -7.76 13.75
CA ALA A 29 -7.97 -6.93 14.89
C ALA A 29 -7.63 -7.55 16.26
N GLN A 30 -7.74 -8.87 16.38
CA GLN A 30 -7.36 -9.59 17.61
C GLN A 30 -5.85 -9.59 17.83
N ASP A 31 -5.06 -9.88 16.78
CA ASP A 31 -3.58 -9.81 16.83
C ASP A 31 -3.09 -8.43 17.26
N THR A 32 -3.64 -7.38 16.65
CA THR A 32 -3.43 -5.98 17.04
C THR A 32 -3.62 -5.77 18.55
N THR A 33 -4.73 -6.25 19.09
CA THR A 33 -5.06 -6.09 20.51
C THR A 33 -4.06 -6.83 21.40
N TYR A 34 -3.75 -8.09 21.07
CA TYR A 34 -2.86 -8.91 21.88
C TYR A 34 -1.41 -8.42 21.83
N ARG A 35 -0.93 -7.96 20.68
CA ARG A 35 0.43 -7.42 20.56
C ARG A 35 0.62 -6.15 21.37
N ILE A 36 -0.36 -5.25 21.38
CA ILE A 36 -0.32 -4.05 22.23
C ILE A 36 -0.37 -4.44 23.71
N ALA A 37 -1.27 -5.35 24.09
CA ALA A 37 -1.38 -5.80 25.48
C ALA A 37 -0.11 -6.51 25.98
N HIS A 38 0.53 -7.32 25.12
CA HIS A 38 1.71 -8.10 25.48
C HIS A 38 3.01 -7.28 25.48
N HIS A 39 3.19 -6.38 24.51
CA HIS A 39 4.44 -5.62 24.35
C HIS A 39 4.36 -4.17 24.88
N GLY A 40 3.17 -3.66 25.16
CA GLY A 40 2.94 -2.28 25.58
C GLY A 40 2.85 -1.28 24.42
N ALA A 41 2.09 -0.20 24.62
CA ALA A 41 1.82 0.82 23.61
C ALA A 41 3.06 1.66 23.23
N GLU A 42 4.10 1.69 24.07
CA GLU A 42 5.37 2.35 23.76
C GLU A 42 6.19 1.58 22.71
N VAL A 43 6.02 0.27 22.65
CA VAL A 43 6.70 -0.60 21.69
C VAL A 43 5.86 -0.78 20.43
N ILE A 44 4.55 -1.05 20.62
CA ILE A 44 3.59 -1.22 19.53
C ILE A 44 2.64 -0.02 19.55
N SER A 45 2.90 0.95 18.69
CA SER A 45 2.06 2.16 18.63
C SER A 45 0.65 1.80 18.17
N PRO A 46 -0.41 2.14 18.95
CA PRO A 46 -1.79 1.93 18.51
C PRO A 46 -2.14 2.67 17.22
N SER A 47 -1.47 3.80 16.95
CA SER A 47 -1.65 4.62 15.75
C SER A 47 -0.99 4.06 14.49
N GLY A 48 -0.10 3.07 14.64
CA GLY A 48 0.67 2.50 13.53
C GLY A 48 0.02 1.32 12.82
N GLN A 49 -1.23 1.02 13.17
CA GLN A 49 -1.85 -0.25 12.82
C GLN A 49 -2.61 -0.19 11.50
N GLY A 50 -2.72 -1.35 10.86
CA GLY A 50 -3.43 -1.48 9.60
C GLY A 50 -2.72 -0.80 8.43
N ALA A 51 -3.49 -0.49 7.41
CA ALA A 51 -3.04 0.18 6.21
C ALA A 51 -3.96 1.35 5.87
N GLU A 52 -3.38 2.45 5.40
CA GLU A 52 -4.09 3.58 4.84
C GLU A 52 -4.12 3.41 3.32
N ALA A 53 -5.30 3.15 2.76
CA ALA A 53 -5.46 2.93 1.34
C ALA A 53 -5.38 4.25 0.56
N VAL A 54 -4.54 4.27 -0.48
CA VAL A 54 -4.41 5.37 -1.45
C VAL A 54 -4.85 4.82 -2.80
N ALA A 55 -6.16 4.93 -3.05
CA ALA A 55 -6.76 4.40 -4.26
C ALA A 55 -6.57 5.34 -5.45
N PHE A 56 -6.43 4.76 -6.63
CA PHE A 56 -6.44 5.49 -7.90
C PHE A 56 -7.29 4.75 -8.94
N THR A 57 -7.78 5.49 -9.94
CA THR A 57 -8.45 4.89 -11.10
C THR A 57 -7.42 4.74 -12.21
N PRO A 58 -7.03 3.51 -12.60
CA PRO A 58 -6.05 3.34 -13.65
C PRO A 58 -6.62 3.68 -15.03
N SER A 59 -5.75 4.12 -15.93
CA SER A 59 -6.07 4.37 -17.33
C SER A 59 -5.09 3.63 -18.25
N GLY A 60 -5.40 3.58 -19.55
CA GLY A 60 -4.49 3.00 -20.56
C GLY A 60 -3.22 3.81 -20.82
N ARG A 61 -2.97 4.89 -20.07
CA ARG A 61 -1.74 5.69 -20.14
C ARG A 61 -1.05 5.71 -18.77
N PRO A 62 0.28 5.80 -18.71
CA PRO A 62 0.99 5.94 -17.45
C PRO A 62 0.57 7.22 -16.70
N GLU A 63 0.14 7.05 -15.45
CA GLU A 63 -0.23 8.14 -14.54
C GLU A 63 0.59 8.03 -13.25
N ILE A 64 1.05 9.16 -12.71
CA ILE A 64 1.84 9.20 -11.47
C ILE A 64 0.94 8.86 -10.29
N VAL A 65 1.26 7.79 -9.56
CA VAL A 65 0.51 7.30 -8.39
C VAL A 65 1.28 7.49 -7.07
N TYR A 66 2.56 7.83 -7.16
CA TYR A 66 3.40 8.19 -6.03
C TYR A 66 4.58 9.04 -6.51
N GLU A 67 4.90 10.10 -5.77
CA GLU A 67 6.08 10.91 -6.01
C GLU A 67 6.66 11.40 -4.70
N LYS A 68 7.91 11.03 -4.42
CA LYS A 68 8.62 11.47 -3.21
C LYS A 68 10.13 11.28 -3.33
N ASP A 69 10.90 12.22 -2.81
CA ASP A 69 12.35 12.10 -2.62
C ASP A 69 13.13 11.71 -3.90
N GLY A 70 12.63 12.13 -5.07
CA GLY A 70 13.19 11.84 -6.39
C GLY A 70 12.77 10.50 -7.00
N LEU A 71 11.90 9.74 -6.33
CA LEU A 71 11.20 8.57 -6.87
C LEU A 71 9.87 9.01 -7.46
N THR A 72 9.63 8.65 -8.72
CA THR A 72 8.32 8.70 -9.35
C THR A 72 7.86 7.28 -9.61
N VAL A 73 6.64 6.97 -9.21
CA VAL A 73 5.97 5.71 -9.57
C VAL A 73 4.77 6.04 -10.43
N SER A 74 4.75 5.49 -11.64
CA SER A 74 3.59 5.55 -12.52
C SER A 74 2.90 4.21 -12.63
N ALA A 75 1.58 4.20 -12.74
CA ALA A 75 0.78 3.02 -13.03
C ALA A 75 0.07 3.13 -14.38
N VAL A 76 -0.13 2.01 -15.06
CA VAL A 76 -0.90 1.91 -16.31
C VAL A 76 -1.75 0.64 -16.30
N SER A 77 -2.96 0.70 -16.84
CA SER A 77 -3.81 -0.48 -17.04
C SER A 77 -3.10 -1.51 -17.92
N VAL A 78 -3.22 -2.79 -17.54
CA VAL A 78 -2.78 -3.94 -18.34
C VAL A 78 -3.95 -4.90 -18.54
N ASP A 79 -3.98 -5.60 -19.68
CA ASP A 79 -4.98 -6.64 -19.90
C ASP A 79 -4.63 -7.88 -19.06
N HIS A 80 -5.53 -8.20 -18.12
CA HIS A 80 -5.45 -9.44 -17.36
C HIS A 80 -6.82 -10.08 -17.20
N SER A 81 -7.61 -10.12 -18.27
CA SER A 81 -8.96 -10.68 -18.27
C SER A 81 -9.03 -12.07 -17.59
N PRO A 82 -9.99 -12.31 -16.68
CA PRO A 82 -11.14 -11.46 -16.31
C PRO A 82 -10.87 -10.49 -15.14
N ILE A 83 -9.62 -10.32 -14.72
CA ILE A 83 -9.25 -9.52 -13.54
C ILE A 83 -9.18 -8.04 -13.93
N GLU A 84 -10.08 -7.25 -13.35
CA GLU A 84 -10.09 -5.80 -13.50
C GLU A 84 -10.44 -5.12 -12.16
N PRO A 85 -9.74 -4.04 -11.76
CA PRO A 85 -8.61 -3.41 -12.46
C PRO A 85 -7.28 -4.17 -12.29
N ALA A 86 -6.50 -4.31 -13.38
CA ALA A 86 -5.11 -4.79 -13.35
C ALA A 86 -4.13 -3.71 -13.83
N VAL A 87 -2.98 -3.57 -13.17
CA VAL A 87 -2.01 -2.50 -13.45
C VAL A 87 -0.57 -2.97 -13.40
N ALA A 88 0.26 -2.40 -14.28
CA ALA A 88 1.72 -2.43 -14.14
C ALA A 88 2.19 -1.16 -13.42
N TYR A 89 3.26 -1.28 -12.64
CA TYR A 89 3.94 -0.16 -11.99
C TYR A 89 5.33 0.03 -12.58
N ARG A 90 5.69 1.26 -12.88
CA ARG A 90 7.05 1.65 -13.25
C ARG A 90 7.60 2.60 -12.21
N PHE A 91 8.81 2.31 -11.75
CA PHE A 91 9.56 3.09 -10.78
C PHE A 91 10.70 3.78 -11.53
N ASP A 92 10.75 5.10 -11.49
CA ASP A 92 11.83 5.92 -12.04
C ASP A 92 12.56 6.64 -10.89
N TYR A 93 13.87 6.41 -10.77
CA TYR A 93 14.70 6.99 -9.71
C TYR A 93 16.12 7.27 -10.19
N ARG A 94 16.58 8.53 -10.09
CA ARG A 94 17.95 8.96 -10.41
C ARG A 94 18.47 8.42 -11.76
N GLY A 95 17.63 8.53 -12.80
CA GLY A 95 17.96 8.09 -14.17
C GLY A 95 17.93 6.58 -14.39
N ARG A 96 17.42 5.79 -13.43
CA ARG A 96 17.22 4.34 -13.54
C ARG A 96 15.74 4.01 -13.46
N SER A 97 15.36 2.87 -14.02
CA SER A 97 13.99 2.42 -13.98
C SER A 97 13.84 0.93 -13.79
N VAL A 98 12.77 0.53 -13.10
CA VAL A 98 12.30 -0.85 -13.00
C VAL A 98 10.80 -0.88 -13.25
N THR A 99 10.33 -1.87 -14.00
CA THR A 99 8.90 -2.12 -14.21
C THR A 99 8.52 -3.44 -13.55
N ILE A 100 7.41 -3.43 -12.82
CA ILE A 100 6.71 -4.60 -12.30
C ILE A 100 5.41 -4.70 -13.09
N SER A 101 5.23 -5.79 -13.84
CA SER A 101 4.13 -5.94 -14.82
C SER A 101 2.74 -6.06 -14.21
N GLY A 102 2.67 -6.34 -12.91
CA GLY A 102 1.48 -6.97 -12.31
C GLY A 102 1.62 -8.48 -12.33
#